data_AF-A0A8R1WBU8-F1
#
_entry.id   AF-A0A8R1WBU8-F1
#
_cell.length_a   1.000
_cell.length_b   1.000
_cell.length_c   1.000
_cell.angle_alpha   90.00
_cell.angle_beta   90.00
_cell.angle_gamma   90.00
#
_symmetry.space_group_name_H-M   'P 1'
#
loop_
_entity.id
_entity.type
_entity.pdbx_description
1 polymer ?
#
loop_
_entity_poly.entity_id
_entity_poly.type
_entity_poly.pdbx_seq_one_letter_code
_entity_poly.pdbx_strand_id
1 'polypeptide(L)'
;MEQHHRKLINKRMSELVSVTFDLKAIVDILFEKVVINKWMKDYILGNEGESSKTTKLYEVIQGRGPDAFTNICEVLKQTNNIKAYDILTSKTCEEEGDQLNSLDKEFNKIILNHDDSYVKVHPEYKIMDQYEAKLNVNVEAYPMASNPKGHALILNINNIKYRDERKGSDVDMANLMKLFQGLGYIVHPKVDLTEKQFKNVINEFINICEKEKANSIVVFIMSHGEAGKESTRSSDILAADGKPINTDWIIEQFVFNYIQHVPKLFFIQACRGKNSDFGWKYHDGENNRLHDDSTTLSPITTVERRYKDVFIAYATIPGHTAKRDPIKGSWFVQNLCEVIRKHAYNTELNAMMLMVDKEIENLNSIHHGFQTVEWTSRGFNKWFFFNPGVYQDNSNRAIVMTTSTNPPTDV
;
A
#
# COMPACT_ATOMS: atom_id res chain seq x y z
N MET A 1 -31.01 1.35 18.63
CA MET A 1 -29.57 1.62 18.75
C MET A 1 -29.33 3.09 18.44
N GLU A 2 -28.53 3.78 19.27
CA GLU A 2 -28.20 5.19 19.08
C GLU A 2 -27.35 5.47 17.83
N GLN A 3 -27.37 6.71 17.34
CA GLN A 3 -26.70 7.09 16.10
C GLN A 3 -25.17 6.97 16.19
N HIS A 4 -24.57 7.27 17.34
CA HIS A 4 -23.12 7.20 17.53
C HIS A 4 -22.62 5.75 17.52
N HIS A 5 -23.38 4.80 18.10
CA HIS A 5 -23.11 3.36 18.01
C HIS A 5 -23.12 2.83 16.57
N ARG A 6 -24.09 3.28 15.74
CA ARG A 6 -24.15 2.92 14.31
C ARG A 6 -22.93 3.44 13.55
N LYS A 7 -22.52 4.69 13.81
CA LYS A 7 -21.32 5.28 13.21
C LYS A 7 -20.06 4.50 13.58
N LEU A 8 -19.93 4.07 14.84
CA LEU A 8 -18.80 3.26 15.31
C LEU A 8 -18.73 1.91 14.57
N ILE A 9 -19.85 1.19 14.50
CA ILE A 9 -19.92 -0.12 13.82
C ILE A 9 -19.55 0.03 12.33
N ASN A 10 -20.07 1.06 11.65
CA ASN A 10 -19.74 1.27 10.24
C ASN A 10 -18.27 1.67 10.03
N LYS A 11 -17.71 2.52 10.90
CA LYS A 11 -16.29 2.94 10.83
C LYS A 11 -15.34 1.77 11.05
N ARG A 12 -15.68 0.83 11.93
CA ARG A 12 -14.84 -0.31 12.33
C ARG A 12 -15.30 -1.64 11.71
N MET A 13 -16.16 -1.60 10.69
CA MET A 13 -16.82 -2.79 10.13
C MET A 13 -15.82 -3.84 9.67
N SER A 14 -14.76 -3.42 8.96
CA SER A 14 -13.72 -4.33 8.46
C SER A 14 -12.99 -5.05 9.61
N GLU A 15 -12.59 -4.28 10.64
CA GLU A 15 -11.92 -4.84 11.82
C GLU A 15 -12.84 -5.83 12.53
N LEU A 16 -14.10 -5.45 12.78
CA LEU A 16 -15.11 -6.30 13.41
C LEU A 16 -15.31 -7.60 12.63
N VAL A 17 -15.43 -7.54 11.31
CA VAL A 17 -15.59 -8.73 10.46
C VAL A 17 -14.36 -9.64 10.53
N SER A 18 -13.16 -9.08 10.59
CA SER A 18 -11.91 -9.86 10.62
C SER A 18 -11.65 -10.56 11.96
N VAL A 19 -12.11 -9.98 13.08
CA VAL A 19 -11.84 -10.52 14.42
C VAL A 19 -13.00 -11.31 15.03
N THR A 20 -14.21 -11.22 14.45
CA THR A 20 -15.39 -11.93 14.97
C THR A 20 -15.41 -13.36 14.43
N PHE A 21 -15.43 -14.33 15.34
CA PHE A 21 -15.51 -15.76 15.05
C PHE A 21 -16.69 -16.41 15.77
N ASP A 22 -17.00 -17.65 15.39
CA ASP A 22 -18.16 -18.41 15.90
C ASP A 22 -19.49 -17.66 15.79
N LEU A 23 -19.79 -17.22 14.56
CA LEU A 23 -20.98 -16.47 14.24
C LEU A 23 -22.28 -17.19 14.63
N LYS A 24 -22.28 -18.53 14.54
CA LYS A 24 -23.46 -19.33 14.88
C LYS A 24 -23.81 -19.17 16.36
N ALA A 25 -22.84 -19.29 17.26
CA ALA A 25 -23.06 -19.08 18.69
C ALA A 25 -23.54 -17.66 18.99
N ILE A 26 -22.95 -16.64 18.35
CA ILE A 26 -23.37 -15.24 18.51
C ILE A 26 -24.83 -15.04 18.09
N VAL A 27 -25.21 -15.54 16.91
CA VAL A 27 -26.56 -15.40 16.35
C VAL A 27 -27.59 -16.18 17.18
N ASP A 28 -27.24 -17.37 17.68
CA ASP A 28 -28.12 -18.17 18.54
C ASP A 28 -28.44 -17.44 19.85
N ILE A 29 -27.43 -16.86 20.53
CA ILE A 29 -27.64 -16.11 21.78
C ILE A 29 -28.41 -14.80 21.53
N LEU A 30 -28.17 -14.11 20.41
CA LEU A 30 -28.94 -12.90 20.05
C LEU A 30 -30.41 -13.22 19.76
N PHE A 31 -30.69 -14.39 19.20
CA PHE A 31 -32.05 -14.87 18.99
C PHE A 31 -32.74 -15.23 20.31
N GLU A 32 -32.04 -15.90 21.23
CA GLU A 32 -32.54 -16.21 22.58
C GLU A 32 -32.83 -14.94 23.40
N LYS A 33 -31.97 -13.91 23.29
CA LYS A 33 -32.18 -12.59 23.90
C LYS A 33 -33.25 -11.73 23.18
N VAL A 34 -33.92 -12.27 22.16
CA VAL A 34 -34.97 -11.59 21.36
C VAL A 34 -34.48 -10.28 20.70
N VAL A 35 -33.17 -10.17 20.46
CA VAL A 35 -32.57 -9.00 19.79
C VAL A 35 -32.79 -9.08 18.28
N ILE A 36 -32.78 -10.29 17.73
CA ILE A 36 -33.07 -10.61 16.34
C ILE A 36 -34.20 -11.64 16.26
N ASN A 37 -34.95 -11.63 15.15
CA ASN A 37 -36.04 -12.59 14.93
C ASN A 37 -35.59 -13.77 14.05
N LYS A 38 -36.47 -14.75 13.86
CA LYS A 38 -36.17 -15.98 13.12
C LYS A 38 -35.71 -15.71 11.68
N TRP A 39 -36.39 -14.78 11.01
CA TRP A 39 -36.02 -14.37 9.65
C TRP A 39 -34.62 -13.76 9.58
N MET A 40 -34.25 -12.91 10.54
CA MET A 40 -32.91 -12.30 10.61
C MET A 40 -31.83 -13.34 10.86
N LYS A 41 -32.10 -14.32 11.74
CA LYS A 41 -31.19 -15.44 11.99
C LYS A 41 -30.94 -16.24 10.70
N ASP A 42 -32.00 -16.56 9.97
CA ASP A 42 -31.91 -17.30 8.72
C ASP A 42 -31.17 -16.48 7.64
N TYR A 43 -31.40 -15.15 7.57
CA TYR A 43 -30.70 -14.25 6.66
C TYR A 43 -29.19 -14.15 6.95
N ILE A 44 -28.80 -14.02 8.22
CA ILE A 44 -27.39 -13.91 8.64
C ILE A 44 -26.63 -15.23 8.35
N LEU A 45 -27.24 -16.37 8.69
CA LEU A 45 -26.60 -17.69 8.52
C LEU A 45 -26.72 -18.25 7.11
N GLY A 46 -27.65 -17.73 6.31
CA GLY A 46 -27.87 -18.10 4.91
C GLY A 46 -26.73 -17.72 3.97
N ASN A 47 -26.63 -18.45 2.86
CA ASN A 47 -25.61 -18.24 1.82
C ASN A 47 -26.06 -17.28 0.70
N GLU A 48 -27.21 -16.61 0.84
CA GLU A 48 -27.75 -15.71 -0.18
C GLU A 48 -27.11 -14.31 -0.11
N GLY A 49 -26.59 -13.79 -1.22
CA GLY A 49 -26.00 -12.44 -1.32
C GLY A 49 -24.46 -12.39 -1.35
N GLU A 50 -23.90 -11.25 -1.76
CA GLU A 50 -22.44 -11.05 -1.93
C GLU A 50 -21.68 -10.76 -0.62
N SER A 51 -22.38 -10.37 0.46
CA SER A 51 -21.78 -9.99 1.75
C SER A 51 -21.43 -11.20 2.64
N SER A 52 -20.29 -11.12 3.35
CA SER A 52 -19.92 -12.09 4.39
C SER A 52 -20.99 -12.19 5.48
N LYS A 53 -21.19 -13.38 6.04
CA LYS A 53 -22.18 -13.64 7.10
C LYS A 53 -21.97 -12.74 8.32
N THR A 54 -20.72 -12.43 8.65
CA THR A 54 -20.36 -11.53 9.76
C THR A 54 -20.76 -10.08 9.46
N THR A 55 -20.67 -9.64 8.21
CA THR A 55 -21.14 -8.31 7.78
C THR A 55 -22.66 -8.20 7.96
N LYS A 56 -23.40 -9.23 7.53
CA LYS A 56 -24.86 -9.29 7.69
C LYS A 56 -25.29 -9.15 9.16
N LEU A 57 -24.55 -9.76 10.09
CA LEU A 57 -24.80 -9.60 11.52
C LEU A 57 -24.74 -8.12 11.95
N TYR A 58 -23.64 -7.44 11.63
CA TYR A 58 -23.42 -6.06 12.03
C TYR A 58 -24.31 -5.05 11.27
N GLU A 59 -24.82 -5.39 10.09
CA GLU A 59 -25.86 -4.62 9.41
C GLU A 59 -27.22 -4.76 10.09
N VAL A 60 -27.62 -6.01 10.39
CA VAL A 60 -28.93 -6.30 11.00
C VAL A 60 -29.05 -5.70 12.39
N ILE A 61 -27.99 -5.75 13.19
CA ILE A 61 -27.97 -5.26 14.58
C ILE A 61 -28.17 -3.73 14.66
N GLN A 62 -27.67 -2.98 13.66
CA GLN A 62 -27.82 -1.52 13.61
C GLN A 62 -29.27 -1.07 13.50
N GLY A 63 -30.12 -1.90 12.88
CA GLY A 63 -31.57 -1.66 12.73
C GLY A 63 -32.42 -2.02 13.95
N ARG A 64 -31.82 -2.47 15.07
CA ARG A 64 -32.56 -2.95 16.25
C ARG A 64 -32.78 -1.86 17.31
N GLY A 65 -33.57 -2.21 18.33
CA GLY A 65 -34.01 -1.36 19.45
C GLY A 65 -32.86 -0.74 20.28
N PRO A 66 -33.17 0.14 21.25
CA PRO A 66 -32.16 0.89 22.02
C PRO A 66 -31.10 -0.02 22.65
N ASP A 67 -31.52 -1.17 23.20
CA ASP A 67 -30.64 -2.10 23.93
C ASP A 67 -29.79 -3.01 23.03
N ALA A 68 -29.92 -2.90 21.72
CA ALA A 68 -29.24 -3.79 20.78
C ALA A 68 -27.70 -3.69 20.85
N PHE A 69 -27.18 -2.50 21.15
CA PHE A 69 -25.74 -2.27 21.28
C PHE A 69 -25.18 -2.93 22.54
N THR A 70 -25.83 -2.73 23.69
CA THR A 70 -25.44 -3.37 24.95
C THR A 70 -25.49 -4.89 24.83
N ASN A 71 -26.56 -5.42 24.22
CA ASN A 71 -26.71 -6.86 24.02
C ASN A 71 -25.63 -7.45 23.10
N ILE A 72 -25.26 -6.79 21.98
CA ILE A 72 -24.19 -7.33 21.13
C ILE A 72 -22.83 -7.33 21.85
N CYS A 73 -22.53 -6.30 22.64
CA CYS A 73 -21.30 -6.26 23.45
C CYS A 73 -21.29 -7.39 24.48
N GLU A 74 -22.40 -7.61 25.21
CA GLU A 74 -22.51 -8.73 26.15
C GLU A 74 -22.32 -10.09 25.46
N VAL A 75 -22.97 -10.30 24.32
CA VAL A 75 -22.87 -11.56 23.57
C VAL A 75 -21.45 -11.80 23.07
N LEU A 76 -20.77 -10.78 22.55
CA LEU A 76 -19.37 -10.90 22.12
C LEU A 76 -18.45 -11.28 23.29
N LYS A 77 -18.70 -10.76 24.49
CA LYS A 77 -17.95 -11.14 25.69
C LYS A 77 -18.25 -12.58 26.11
N GLN A 78 -19.52 -13.00 26.04
CA GLN A 78 -19.96 -14.37 26.36
C GLN A 78 -19.39 -15.41 25.39
N THR A 79 -19.23 -15.08 24.12
CA THR A 79 -18.67 -15.98 23.09
C THR A 79 -17.15 -15.87 22.93
N ASN A 80 -16.46 -15.22 23.89
CA ASN A 80 -15.01 -15.01 23.88
C ASN A 80 -14.47 -14.20 22.68
N ASN A 81 -15.32 -13.40 22.03
CA ASN A 81 -14.95 -12.46 20.98
C ASN A 81 -14.42 -11.14 21.59
N ILE A 82 -13.41 -11.24 22.45
CA ILE A 82 -12.90 -10.11 23.27
C ILE A 82 -12.38 -8.96 22.40
N LYS A 83 -11.67 -9.26 21.30
CA LYS A 83 -11.19 -8.22 20.38
C LYS A 83 -12.33 -7.43 19.74
N ALA A 84 -13.40 -8.10 19.31
CA ALA A 84 -14.58 -7.43 18.76
C ALA A 84 -15.29 -6.59 19.83
N TYR A 85 -15.38 -7.12 21.05
CA TYR A 85 -15.92 -6.40 22.21
C TYR A 85 -15.09 -5.14 22.53
N ASP A 86 -13.77 -5.23 22.54
CA ASP A 86 -12.87 -4.10 22.83
C ASP A 86 -13.01 -3.00 21.77
N ILE A 87 -13.15 -3.37 20.49
CA ILE A 87 -13.41 -2.42 19.38
C ILE A 87 -14.72 -1.65 19.59
N LEU A 88 -15.76 -2.30 20.13
CA LEU A 88 -17.06 -1.68 20.37
C LEU A 88 -17.13 -0.91 21.69
N THR A 89 -16.34 -1.29 22.70
CA THR A 89 -16.44 -0.75 24.06
C THR A 89 -15.27 0.13 24.48
N SER A 90 -14.22 0.25 23.65
CA SER A 90 -13.19 1.26 23.84
C SER A 90 -13.88 2.61 23.95
N LYS A 91 -13.91 3.16 25.17
CA LYS A 91 -14.47 4.48 25.47
C LYS A 91 -13.90 5.45 24.46
N THR A 92 -14.77 6.30 23.92
CA THR A 92 -14.39 7.49 23.17
C THR A 92 -13.30 8.24 23.95
N CYS A 93 -12.05 8.10 23.53
CA CYS A 93 -11.06 9.16 23.72
C CYS A 93 -11.49 10.33 22.83
N GLU A 94 -12.49 11.08 23.28
CA GLU A 94 -12.82 12.41 22.74
C GLU A 94 -11.71 13.44 23.02
N GLU A 95 -10.63 13.04 23.69
CA GLU A 95 -9.39 13.81 23.85
C GLU A 95 -8.23 13.35 22.94
N GLU A 96 -8.39 12.26 22.19
CA GLU A 96 -7.37 11.78 21.22
C GLU A 96 -7.71 12.16 19.76
N GLY A 97 -8.92 12.66 19.48
CA GLY A 97 -9.32 13.12 18.15
C GLY A 97 -8.50 14.32 17.63
N ASP A 98 -7.97 15.14 18.56
CA ASP A 98 -7.07 16.25 18.24
C ASP A 98 -5.58 15.90 18.40
N GLN A 99 -5.22 14.82 19.10
CA GLN A 99 -3.83 14.37 19.20
C GLN A 99 -3.45 13.36 18.10
N LEU A 100 -4.36 12.50 17.64
CA LEU A 100 -4.07 11.52 16.57
C LEU A 100 -3.93 12.19 15.19
N ASN A 101 -4.68 13.26 14.92
CA ASN A 101 -4.51 14.09 13.72
C ASN A 101 -3.18 14.86 13.70
N SER A 102 -2.57 15.09 14.86
CA SER A 102 -1.25 15.70 14.99
C SER A 102 -0.13 14.67 14.87
N LEU A 103 -0.33 13.45 15.38
CA LEU A 103 0.70 12.42 15.49
C LEU A 103 0.88 11.55 14.23
N ASP A 104 -0.15 11.39 13.38
CA ASP A 104 0.03 10.68 12.10
C ASP A 104 0.82 11.49 11.07
N LYS A 105 1.05 12.78 11.30
CA LYS A 105 1.79 13.67 10.38
C LYS A 105 3.27 13.82 10.71
N GLU A 106 3.68 13.44 11.92
CA GLU A 106 5.07 13.46 12.39
C GLU A 106 5.66 12.04 12.42
N PHE A 107 6.97 11.90 12.32
CA PHE A 107 7.61 10.58 12.31
C PHE A 107 7.71 10.01 13.72
N ASN A 108 6.69 9.24 14.13
CA ASN A 108 6.77 8.45 15.35
C ASN A 108 7.75 7.28 15.17
N LYS A 109 8.51 7.00 16.23
CA LYS A 109 9.49 5.90 16.28
C LYS A 109 8.75 4.55 16.36
N ILE A 110 8.17 4.10 15.26
CA ILE A 110 7.49 2.81 15.19
C ILE A 110 8.55 1.72 15.15
N ILE A 111 8.71 1.01 16.27
CA ILE A 111 9.43 -0.27 16.30
C ILE A 111 8.54 -1.28 15.57
N LEU A 112 8.95 -1.70 14.39
CA LEU A 112 8.19 -2.62 13.54
C LEU A 112 8.54 -4.08 13.89
N ASN A 113 7.49 -4.87 14.13
CA ASN A 113 7.57 -6.32 14.13
C ASN A 113 7.66 -6.78 12.66
N HIS A 114 8.68 -7.58 12.34
CA HIS A 114 8.83 -8.19 11.03
C HIS A 114 7.75 -9.26 10.83
N ASP A 115 6.96 -9.17 9.75
CA ASP A 115 6.01 -10.23 9.34
C ASP A 115 6.47 -10.87 8.03
N ASP A 116 7.46 -11.75 8.14
CA ASP A 116 7.99 -12.52 7.01
C ASP A 116 6.97 -13.50 6.42
N SER A 117 5.86 -13.78 7.12
CA SER A 117 4.86 -14.73 6.62
C SER A 117 4.11 -14.21 5.38
N TYR A 118 4.13 -12.88 5.19
CA TYR A 118 3.42 -12.24 4.09
C TYR A 118 4.21 -12.18 2.78
N VAL A 119 5.52 -12.35 2.79
CA VAL A 119 6.32 -12.32 1.55
C VAL A 119 7.03 -13.64 1.40
N LYS A 120 6.99 -14.23 0.21
CA LYS A 120 7.75 -15.46 -0.04
C LYS A 120 9.24 -15.15 0.07
N VAL A 121 9.97 -15.96 0.83
CA VAL A 121 11.43 -15.88 0.98
C VAL A 121 12.10 -16.95 0.11
N HIS A 122 13.39 -16.76 -0.19
CA HIS A 122 14.13 -17.73 -0.97
C HIS A 122 14.28 -19.02 -0.14
N PRO A 123 13.96 -20.21 -0.67
CA PRO A 123 13.99 -21.47 0.11
C PRO A 123 15.35 -21.74 0.76
N GLU A 124 16.43 -21.37 0.07
CA GLU A 124 17.80 -21.53 0.54
C GLU A 124 18.36 -20.26 1.23
N TYR A 125 17.54 -19.22 1.45
CA TYR A 125 17.96 -17.93 2.00
C TYR A 125 19.18 -17.33 1.29
N LYS A 126 19.28 -17.55 -0.03
CA LYS A 126 20.36 -17.05 -0.87
C LYS A 126 20.09 -15.62 -1.28
N ILE A 127 21.11 -14.77 -1.23
CA ILE A 127 21.06 -13.41 -1.79
C ILE A 127 21.07 -13.53 -3.31
N MET A 128 20.10 -12.89 -3.95
CA MET A 128 20.11 -12.64 -5.38
C MET A 128 20.92 -11.37 -5.65
N ASP A 129 22.06 -11.53 -6.29
CA ASP A 129 23.00 -10.46 -6.67
C ASP A 129 23.37 -10.50 -8.16
N GLN A 130 22.89 -11.52 -8.88
CA GLN A 130 23.05 -11.68 -10.32
C GLN A 130 21.77 -12.26 -10.91
N TYR A 131 21.34 -11.70 -12.04
CA TYR A 131 20.27 -12.28 -12.84
C TYR A 131 20.85 -13.47 -13.62
N GLU A 132 20.77 -14.67 -13.04
CA GLU A 132 21.36 -15.93 -13.50
C GLU A 132 21.69 -15.97 -15.00
N ALA A 133 22.98 -15.77 -15.34
CA ALA A 133 23.69 -16.28 -16.53
C ALA A 133 22.97 -16.34 -17.90
N LYS A 134 21.92 -15.54 -18.16
CA LYS A 134 21.10 -15.66 -19.39
C LYS A 134 21.32 -14.54 -20.40
N LEU A 135 21.96 -13.43 -20.02
CA LEU A 135 21.99 -12.23 -20.87
C LEU A 135 23.37 -11.78 -21.34
N ASN A 136 24.49 -12.37 -20.88
CA ASN A 136 25.85 -11.87 -21.19
C ASN A 136 26.03 -10.35 -20.92
N VAL A 137 25.25 -9.78 -20.00
CA VAL A 137 25.31 -8.37 -19.61
C VAL A 137 26.01 -8.27 -18.27
N ASN A 138 27.20 -7.65 -18.25
CA ASN A 138 27.96 -7.41 -17.02
C ASN A 138 27.42 -6.16 -16.29
N VAL A 139 26.30 -6.32 -15.60
CA VAL A 139 25.66 -5.29 -14.77
C VAL A 139 25.59 -5.80 -13.33
N GLU A 140 26.11 -5.01 -12.39
CA GLU A 140 26.09 -5.31 -10.96
C GLU A 140 24.67 -5.22 -10.38
N ALA A 141 24.44 -5.81 -9.20
CA ALA A 141 23.24 -5.57 -8.39
C ALA A 141 23.48 -4.53 -7.29
N TYR A 142 22.41 -3.88 -6.83
CA TYR A 142 22.44 -3.09 -5.60
C TYR A 142 22.63 -4.01 -4.37
N PRO A 143 23.44 -3.60 -3.38
CA PRO A 143 23.63 -4.37 -2.15
C PRO A 143 22.38 -4.32 -1.28
N MET A 144 21.57 -5.38 -1.32
CA MET A 144 20.26 -5.46 -0.65
C MET A 144 20.24 -6.51 0.46
N ALA A 145 21.30 -6.57 1.28
CA ALA A 145 21.46 -7.54 2.37
C ALA A 145 21.39 -6.91 3.78
N SER A 146 21.08 -5.62 3.89
CA SER A 146 21.01 -4.89 5.15
C SER A 146 19.75 -5.21 5.95
N ASN A 147 19.81 -5.04 7.28
CA ASN A 147 18.65 -5.07 8.16
C ASN A 147 18.59 -3.77 8.98
N PRO A 148 17.64 -2.86 8.72
CA PRO A 148 16.54 -2.95 7.74
C PRO A 148 17.02 -2.88 6.28
N LYS A 149 16.16 -3.26 5.33
CA LYS A 149 16.41 -3.07 3.87
C LYS A 149 16.47 -1.59 3.49
N GLY A 150 15.79 -0.75 4.25
CA GLY A 150 15.64 0.67 3.95
C GLY A 150 14.38 1.24 4.57
N HIS A 151 13.98 2.42 4.08
CA HIS A 151 12.80 3.12 4.55
C HIS A 151 11.76 3.23 3.44
N ALA A 152 10.48 3.05 3.78
CA ALA A 152 9.36 3.16 2.86
C ALA A 152 8.36 4.21 3.36
N LEU A 153 8.24 5.33 2.65
CA LEU A 153 7.21 6.35 2.90
C LEU A 153 5.98 6.04 2.06
N ILE A 154 4.82 5.87 2.71
CA ILE A 154 3.54 5.61 2.03
C ILE A 154 2.61 6.79 2.30
N LEU A 155 2.31 7.56 1.25
CA LEU A 155 1.47 8.75 1.29
C LEU A 155 0.12 8.44 0.68
N ASN A 156 -0.95 8.40 1.49
CA ASN A 156 -2.33 8.22 1.01
C ASN A 156 -3.16 9.48 1.21
N ILE A 157 -3.47 10.18 0.13
CA ILE A 157 -4.39 11.33 0.15
C ILE A 157 -5.75 10.84 -0.33
N ASN A 158 -6.64 10.55 0.61
CA ASN A 158 -7.98 10.03 0.38
C ASN A 158 -9.03 11.15 0.47
N ASN A 159 -8.93 11.98 1.51
CA ASN A 159 -9.85 13.08 1.80
C ASN A 159 -9.30 14.39 1.23
N ILE A 160 -9.76 14.74 0.02
CA ILE A 160 -9.37 15.97 -0.66
C ILE A 160 -10.56 16.94 -0.69
N LYS A 161 -10.30 18.19 -0.32
CA LYS A 161 -11.31 19.24 -0.34
C LYS A 161 -11.97 19.34 -1.72
N TYR A 162 -13.29 19.30 -1.74
CA TYR A 162 -14.11 19.39 -2.97
C TYR A 162 -13.91 18.26 -3.99
N ARG A 163 -13.40 17.10 -3.55
CA ARG A 163 -13.26 15.90 -4.37
C ARG A 163 -13.91 14.71 -3.66
N ASP A 164 -14.33 13.72 -4.45
CA ASP A 164 -14.86 12.48 -3.92
C ASP A 164 -13.77 11.67 -3.22
N GLU A 165 -14.18 10.96 -2.17
CA GLU A 165 -13.32 10.02 -1.46
C GLU A 165 -12.86 8.87 -2.37
N ARG A 166 -11.61 8.44 -2.19
CA ARG A 166 -11.00 7.31 -2.92
C ARG A 166 -11.29 5.99 -2.19
N LYS A 167 -12.55 5.55 -2.19
CA LYS A 167 -12.99 4.26 -1.61
C LYS A 167 -12.09 3.10 -2.04
N GLY A 168 -11.63 2.28 -1.08
CA GLY A 168 -10.68 1.18 -1.28
C GLY A 168 -9.21 1.61 -1.17
N SER A 169 -8.90 2.89 -0.98
CA SER A 169 -7.51 3.34 -0.76
C SER A 169 -6.95 2.96 0.62
N ASP A 170 -7.82 2.69 1.58
CA ASP A 170 -7.50 2.10 2.88
C ASP A 170 -7.03 0.65 2.75
N VAL A 171 -7.64 -0.12 1.85
CA VAL A 171 -7.21 -1.48 1.49
C VAL A 171 -5.84 -1.45 0.82
N ASP A 172 -5.63 -0.51 -0.12
CA ASP A 172 -4.32 -0.27 -0.73
C ASP A 172 -3.26 0.04 0.33
N MET A 173 -3.59 0.93 1.29
CA MET A 173 -2.70 1.32 2.38
C MET A 173 -2.27 0.11 3.22
N ALA A 174 -3.24 -0.71 3.65
CA ALA A 174 -2.96 -1.89 4.46
C ALA A 174 -2.10 -2.91 3.71
N ASN A 175 -2.39 -3.15 2.42
CA ASN A 175 -1.62 -4.07 1.59
C ASN A 175 -0.17 -3.62 1.41
N LEU A 176 0.05 -2.33 1.16
CA LEU A 176 1.40 -1.76 1.00
C LEU A 176 2.18 -1.78 2.31
N MET A 177 1.55 -1.44 3.44
CA MET A 177 2.19 -1.53 4.75
C MET A 177 2.66 -2.96 5.02
N LYS A 178 1.78 -3.94 4.82
CA LYS A 178 2.08 -5.35 5.04
C LYS A 178 3.18 -5.87 4.09
N LEU A 179 3.12 -5.47 2.82
CA LEU A 179 4.14 -5.81 1.82
C LEU A 179 5.52 -5.29 2.23
N PHE A 180 5.67 -4.00 2.46
CA PHE A 180 6.98 -3.40 2.74
C PHE A 180 7.52 -3.80 4.12
N GLN A 181 6.66 -4.04 5.11
CA GLN A 181 7.06 -4.67 6.37
C GLN A 181 7.61 -6.08 6.14
N GLY A 182 6.91 -6.92 5.36
CA GLY A 182 7.37 -8.28 5.04
C GLY A 182 8.61 -8.32 4.13
N LEU A 183 8.88 -7.27 3.37
CA LEU A 183 10.14 -7.10 2.63
C LEU A 183 11.30 -6.66 3.53
N GLY A 184 11.04 -6.21 4.76
CA GLY A 184 12.05 -5.74 5.71
C GLY A 184 12.36 -4.25 5.68
N TYR A 185 11.42 -3.43 5.22
CA TYR A 185 11.51 -1.96 5.28
C TYR A 185 10.92 -1.40 6.57
N ILE A 186 11.49 -0.28 7.02
CA ILE A 186 10.82 0.58 8.01
C ILE A 186 9.77 1.42 7.30
N VAL A 187 8.49 1.15 7.58
CA VAL A 187 7.35 1.78 6.90
C VAL A 187 6.85 3.01 7.66
N HIS A 188 6.67 4.11 6.94
CA HIS A 188 6.21 5.41 7.41
C HIS A 188 4.89 5.76 6.71
N PRO A 189 3.73 5.36 7.27
CA PRO A 189 2.43 5.70 6.70
C PRO A 189 2.05 7.15 7.01
N LYS A 190 1.50 7.88 6.02
CA LYS A 190 0.96 9.23 6.18
C LYS A 190 -0.33 9.38 5.39
N VAL A 191 -1.32 10.05 6.00
CA VAL A 191 -2.64 10.24 5.41
C VAL A 191 -3.03 11.71 5.34
N ASP A 192 -3.78 12.07 4.28
CA ASP A 192 -4.50 13.36 4.15
C ASP A 192 -3.67 14.60 4.55
N LEU A 193 -2.45 14.67 3.99
CA LEU A 193 -1.55 15.79 4.17
C LEU A 193 -1.99 16.98 3.32
N THR A 194 -2.04 18.17 3.92
CA THR A 194 -2.08 19.43 3.17
C THR A 194 -0.78 19.63 2.40
N GLU A 195 -0.75 20.49 1.39
CA GLU A 195 0.47 20.76 0.60
C GLU A 195 1.67 21.15 1.47
N LYS A 196 1.45 22.01 2.49
CA LYS A 196 2.50 22.40 3.43
C LYS A 196 3.01 21.20 4.25
N GLN A 197 2.10 20.37 4.75
CA GLN A 197 2.46 19.18 5.53
C GLN A 197 3.18 18.14 4.67
N PHE A 198 2.75 17.96 3.42
CA PHE A 198 3.36 17.06 2.47
C PHE A 198 4.83 17.43 2.24
N LYS A 199 5.13 18.71 1.96
CA LYS A 199 6.50 19.18 1.78
C LYS A 199 7.36 18.98 3.02
N ASN A 200 6.81 19.24 4.21
CA ASN A 200 7.50 19.02 5.47
C ASN A 200 7.82 17.54 5.70
N VAL A 201 6.86 16.64 5.45
CA VAL A 201 7.03 15.20 5.58
C VAL A 201 8.11 14.67 4.65
N ILE A 202 8.16 15.15 3.39
CA ILE A 202 9.23 14.77 2.46
C ILE A 202 10.61 15.17 3.01
N ASN A 203 10.75 16.40 3.50
CA ASN A 203 12.02 16.88 4.06
C ASN A 203 12.44 16.09 5.30
N GLU A 204 11.49 15.82 6.21
CA GLU A 204 11.76 15.04 7.42
C GLU A 204 12.12 13.59 7.10
N PHE A 205 11.45 12.98 6.13
CA PHE A 205 11.76 11.63 5.66
C PHE A 205 13.17 11.52 5.07
N ILE A 206 13.58 12.50 4.26
CA ILE A 206 14.93 12.56 3.70
C ILE A 206 15.96 12.65 4.84
N ASN A 207 15.72 13.51 5.84
CA ASN A 207 16.60 13.63 7.01
C ASN A 207 16.71 12.31 7.79
N ILE A 208 15.62 11.55 7.93
CA ILE A 208 15.64 10.22 8.56
C ILE A 208 16.50 9.26 7.74
N CYS A 209 16.28 9.18 6.43
CA CYS A 209 17.05 8.32 5.54
C CYS A 209 18.56 8.64 5.59
N GLU A 210 18.92 9.91 5.64
CA GLU A 210 20.32 10.36 5.76
C GLU A 210 20.93 9.97 7.11
N LYS A 211 20.23 10.30 8.21
CA LYS A 211 20.71 10.05 9.58
C LYS A 211 20.88 8.56 9.86
N GLU A 212 19.97 7.74 9.37
CA GLU A 212 19.98 6.29 9.57
C GLU A 212 20.76 5.54 8.49
N LYS A 213 21.33 6.26 7.50
CA LYS A 213 22.12 5.69 6.39
C LYS A 213 21.35 4.59 5.65
N ALA A 214 20.11 4.90 5.26
CA ALA A 214 19.22 3.96 4.59
C ALA A 214 19.87 3.31 3.36
N ASN A 215 19.77 1.99 3.23
CA ASN A 215 20.32 1.24 2.10
C ASN A 215 19.43 1.25 0.84
N SER A 216 18.15 1.56 1.00
CA SER A 216 17.16 1.73 -0.08
C SER A 216 16.06 2.67 0.40
N ILE A 217 15.46 3.39 -0.53
CA ILE A 217 14.37 4.32 -0.27
C ILE A 217 13.19 3.94 -1.17
N VAL A 218 12.02 3.80 -0.56
CA VAL A 218 10.75 3.63 -1.27
C VAL A 218 9.85 4.82 -0.95
N VAL A 219 9.24 5.41 -1.97
CA VAL A 219 8.19 6.42 -1.83
C VAL A 219 6.99 5.97 -2.64
N PHE A 220 5.90 5.65 -1.95
CA PHE A 220 4.65 5.26 -2.53
C PHE A 220 3.62 6.37 -2.36
N ILE A 221 3.03 6.84 -3.46
CA ILE A 221 2.09 7.96 -3.47
C ILE A 221 0.77 7.50 -4.04
N MET A 222 -0.29 7.71 -3.28
CA MET A 222 -1.66 7.42 -3.65
C MET A 222 -2.49 8.70 -3.50
N SER A 223 -2.96 9.26 -4.61
CA SER A 223 -3.83 10.45 -4.59
C SER A 223 -4.72 10.51 -5.83
N HIS A 224 -5.62 11.48 -5.87
CA HIS A 224 -6.14 11.99 -7.14
C HIS A 224 -5.00 12.65 -7.91
N GLY A 225 -5.03 12.52 -9.23
CA GLY A 225 -4.05 13.18 -10.10
C GLY A 225 -4.70 13.92 -11.24
N GLU A 226 -4.00 14.94 -11.71
CA GLU A 226 -4.36 15.75 -12.87
C GLU A 226 -3.19 15.74 -13.85
N ALA A 227 -3.49 15.86 -15.15
CA ALA A 227 -2.44 16.06 -16.15
C ALA A 227 -1.66 17.33 -15.78
N GLY A 228 -0.33 17.24 -15.75
CA GLY A 228 0.52 18.39 -15.45
C GLY A 228 0.24 19.56 -16.40
N LYS A 229 0.44 20.78 -15.90
CA LYS A 229 0.19 22.03 -16.66
C LYS A 229 1.05 22.16 -17.93
N GLU A 230 2.15 21.42 -18.01
CA GLU A 230 3.04 21.36 -19.17
C GLU A 230 3.05 19.96 -19.78
N SER A 231 3.01 19.90 -21.11
CA SER A 231 2.56 18.76 -21.89
C SER A 231 3.40 17.48 -21.70
N THR A 232 2.68 16.38 -21.42
CA THR A 232 2.95 14.96 -21.76
C THR A 232 3.76 14.03 -20.85
N ARG A 233 4.49 14.46 -19.81
CA ARG A 233 5.16 13.49 -18.90
C ARG A 233 4.95 13.72 -17.41
N SER A 234 4.84 14.97 -16.97
CA SER A 234 4.67 15.27 -15.55
C SER A 234 3.23 15.02 -15.10
N SER A 235 3.07 14.49 -13.89
CA SER A 235 1.77 14.33 -13.23
C SER A 235 1.71 15.30 -12.06
N ASP A 236 0.55 15.91 -11.85
CA ASP A 236 0.28 16.58 -10.58
C ASP A 236 -0.58 15.65 -9.73
N ILE A 237 -0.26 15.52 -8.45
CA ILE A 237 -1.11 14.89 -7.43
C ILE A 237 -1.81 15.98 -6.62
N LEU A 238 -2.96 15.68 -6.05
CA LEU A 238 -3.63 16.60 -5.14
C LEU A 238 -3.26 16.32 -3.67
N ALA A 239 -3.02 17.39 -2.91
CA ALA A 239 -2.97 17.34 -1.45
C ALA A 239 -4.38 17.46 -0.85
N ALA A 240 -4.52 17.22 0.46
CA ALA A 240 -5.81 17.24 1.15
C ALA A 240 -6.53 18.60 1.09
N ASP A 241 -5.76 19.69 1.02
CA ASP A 241 -6.29 21.05 0.82
C ASP A 241 -6.65 21.38 -0.64
N GLY A 242 -6.59 20.38 -1.54
CA GLY A 242 -6.95 20.50 -2.95
C GLY A 242 -5.86 21.16 -3.82
N LYS A 243 -4.69 21.45 -3.25
CA LYS A 243 -3.58 22.05 -3.99
C LYS A 243 -2.80 20.98 -4.76
N PRO A 244 -2.38 21.27 -6.00
CA PRO A 244 -1.55 20.36 -6.77
C PRO A 244 -0.10 20.36 -6.25
N ILE A 245 0.52 19.18 -6.28
CA ILE A 245 1.96 18.97 -6.07
C ILE A 245 2.48 18.21 -7.27
N ASN A 246 3.51 18.74 -7.91
CA ASN A 246 4.12 18.11 -9.07
C ASN A 246 4.96 16.88 -8.67
N THR A 247 4.80 15.75 -9.36
CA THR A 247 5.54 14.53 -9.03
C THR A 247 7.04 14.64 -9.33
N ASP A 248 7.44 15.39 -10.36
CA ASP A 248 8.86 15.62 -10.64
C ASP A 248 9.50 16.44 -9.52
N TRP A 249 8.82 17.46 -8.98
CA TRP A 249 9.29 18.18 -7.80
C TRP A 249 9.56 17.24 -6.62
N ILE A 250 8.67 16.28 -6.36
CA ILE A 250 8.85 15.29 -5.28
C ILE A 250 10.10 14.46 -5.54
N ILE A 251 10.22 13.87 -6.73
CA ILE A 251 11.36 13.03 -7.12
C ILE A 251 12.67 13.82 -7.00
N GLU A 252 12.68 15.06 -7.47
CA GLU A 252 13.84 15.94 -7.41
C GLU A 252 14.35 16.14 -5.98
N GLN A 253 13.48 16.17 -4.96
CA GLN A 253 13.91 16.33 -3.56
C GLN A 253 14.85 15.20 -3.11
N PHE A 254 14.70 13.99 -3.67
CA PHE A 254 15.53 12.82 -3.33
C PHE A 254 16.78 12.68 -4.20
N VAL A 255 16.93 13.55 -5.19
CA VAL A 255 18.07 13.54 -6.12
C VAL A 255 19.20 14.43 -5.60
N PHE A 256 18.91 15.31 -4.65
CA PHE A 256 19.91 16.08 -3.91
C PHE A 256 20.37 15.33 -2.65
N ASN A 257 21.59 15.63 -2.19
CA ASN A 257 22.19 15.18 -0.91
C ASN A 257 22.80 13.75 -0.87
N TYR A 258 23.11 13.28 0.34
CA TYR A 258 23.91 12.08 0.68
C TYR A 258 23.31 10.74 0.23
N ILE A 259 22.05 10.71 -0.21
CA ILE A 259 21.32 9.52 -0.68
C ILE A 259 21.58 9.20 -2.17
N GLN A 260 22.66 9.74 -2.74
CA GLN A 260 22.99 9.64 -4.16
C GLN A 260 23.32 8.23 -4.66
N HIS A 261 23.63 7.27 -3.78
CA HIS A 261 24.14 5.94 -4.17
C HIS A 261 23.24 4.77 -3.75
N VAL A 262 22.02 5.07 -3.30
CA VAL A 262 21.06 4.04 -2.87
C VAL A 262 19.88 4.00 -3.83
N PRO A 263 19.31 2.82 -4.13
CA PRO A 263 18.15 2.69 -4.99
C PRO A 263 16.94 3.41 -4.38
N LYS A 264 16.37 4.34 -5.17
CA LYS A 264 15.20 5.15 -4.85
C LYS A 264 14.05 4.73 -5.75
N LEU A 265 13.04 4.08 -5.17
CA LEU A 265 11.90 3.53 -5.90
C LEU A 265 10.67 4.40 -5.64
N PHE A 266 10.12 4.98 -6.69
CA PHE A 266 8.89 5.76 -6.66
C PHE A 266 7.76 5.00 -7.32
N PHE A 267 6.65 4.83 -6.61
CA PHE A 267 5.44 4.24 -7.14
C PHE A 267 4.29 5.22 -6.98
N ILE A 268 3.67 5.61 -8.10
CA ILE A 268 2.71 6.71 -8.14
C ILE A 268 1.38 6.19 -8.68
N GLN A 269 0.44 5.99 -7.76
CA GLN A 269 -0.94 5.65 -8.03
C GLN A 269 -1.77 6.94 -8.06
N ALA A 270 -1.80 7.57 -9.24
CA ALA A 270 -2.61 8.74 -9.53
C ALA A 270 -3.05 8.74 -11.00
N CYS A 271 -4.17 9.38 -11.31
CA CYS A 271 -4.57 9.63 -12.69
C CYS A 271 -3.60 10.64 -13.33
N ARG A 272 -3.35 10.51 -14.63
CA ARG A 272 -2.47 11.44 -15.37
C ARG A 272 -3.21 12.18 -16.48
N GLY A 273 -4.54 12.17 -16.39
CA GLY A 273 -5.49 12.77 -17.31
C GLY A 273 -6.87 12.17 -17.12
N LYS A 274 -7.77 12.45 -18.07
CA LYS A 274 -9.19 12.05 -18.02
C LYS A 274 -9.56 10.98 -19.04
N ASN A 275 -8.63 10.56 -19.88
CA ASN A 275 -8.93 9.58 -20.92
C ASN A 275 -9.12 8.20 -20.29
N SER A 276 -10.16 7.51 -20.71
CA SER A 276 -10.30 6.08 -20.47
C SER A 276 -9.65 5.35 -21.64
N ASP A 277 -8.80 4.36 -21.36
CA ASP A 277 -8.25 3.50 -22.41
C ASP A 277 -9.36 2.56 -22.87
N PHE A 278 -9.88 2.71 -24.09
CA PHE A 278 -10.97 1.88 -24.61
C PHE A 278 -10.47 0.65 -25.41
N GLY A 279 -9.16 0.40 -25.41
CA GLY A 279 -8.54 -0.58 -26.29
C GLY A 279 -8.58 -0.13 -27.77
N TRP A 280 -7.81 -0.78 -28.63
CA TRP A 280 -7.72 -0.39 -30.03
C TRP A 280 -8.90 -0.94 -30.87
N LYS A 281 -9.72 -0.05 -31.42
CA LYS A 281 -10.34 -0.25 -32.74
C LYS A 281 -9.70 0.77 -33.67
N TYR A 282 -9.21 0.30 -34.82
CA TYR A 282 -8.54 1.10 -35.84
C TYR A 282 -9.22 2.45 -36.07
N HIS A 283 -8.47 3.52 -35.82
CA HIS A 283 -8.73 4.82 -36.37
C HIS A 283 -7.42 5.38 -36.94
N ASP A 284 -7.38 5.51 -38.26
CA ASP A 284 -6.41 6.32 -38.98
C ASP A 284 -6.61 7.80 -38.60
N GLY A 285 -5.54 8.51 -38.27
CA GLY A 285 -5.62 9.94 -38.01
C GLY A 285 -4.35 10.53 -37.40
N GLU A 286 -3.59 11.22 -38.24
CA GLU A 286 -2.36 11.96 -37.95
C GLU A 286 -2.54 13.13 -36.97
N ASN A 287 -1.57 13.32 -36.07
CA ASN A 287 -0.76 14.55 -35.93
C ASN A 287 0.01 14.56 -34.59
N ASN A 288 1.27 14.12 -34.61
CA ASN A 288 2.25 14.46 -33.58
C ASN A 288 3.33 15.34 -34.21
N ARG A 289 3.34 16.63 -33.86
CA ARG A 289 4.48 17.52 -34.12
C ARG A 289 5.43 17.45 -32.93
N LEU A 290 6.60 16.85 -33.14
CA LEU A 290 7.75 16.97 -32.26
C LEU A 290 8.36 18.37 -32.42
N HIS A 291 8.87 18.96 -31.34
CA HIS A 291 9.75 20.14 -31.40
C HIS A 291 11.14 19.72 -30.92
N ASP A 292 12.15 20.17 -31.67
CA ASP A 292 13.56 19.79 -31.56
C ASP A 292 14.42 20.88 -30.89
N ASP A 293 15.62 20.46 -30.51
CA ASP A 293 16.67 20.95 -29.61
C ASP A 293 17.05 22.44 -29.55
N SER A 294 17.65 22.81 -28.41
CA SER A 294 18.62 23.92 -28.32
C SER A 294 19.71 23.67 -27.26
N THR A 295 20.96 23.69 -27.72
CA THR A 295 22.23 23.52 -27.00
C THR A 295 22.79 24.81 -26.39
N THR A 296 23.47 24.73 -25.24
CA THR A 296 24.77 25.40 -25.01
C THR A 296 25.65 24.57 -24.07
N LEU A 297 26.86 24.23 -24.51
CA LEU A 297 27.90 23.53 -23.73
C LEU A 297 28.78 24.56 -23.01
N SER A 298 29.14 24.27 -21.76
CA SER A 298 30.23 24.92 -21.02
C SER A 298 31.17 23.83 -20.45
N PRO A 299 32.46 24.13 -20.20
CA PRO A 299 33.49 23.11 -20.06
C PRO A 299 33.37 22.30 -18.76
N ILE A 300 33.68 21.02 -18.89
CA ILE A 300 33.58 19.95 -17.91
C ILE A 300 34.63 20.13 -16.79
N THR A 301 34.18 20.37 -15.57
CA THR A 301 34.76 19.72 -14.38
C THR A 301 34.04 18.38 -14.20
N THR A 302 34.60 17.40 -13.50
CA THR A 302 33.98 16.08 -13.29
C THR A 302 32.66 16.18 -12.52
N VAL A 303 31.57 16.56 -13.21
CA VAL A 303 30.22 16.67 -12.66
C VAL A 303 29.62 15.28 -12.69
N GLU A 304 29.41 14.69 -11.52
CA GLU A 304 28.63 13.47 -11.43
C GLU A 304 27.20 13.69 -11.93
N ARG A 305 26.63 12.67 -12.59
CA ARG A 305 25.24 12.73 -13.06
C ARG A 305 24.32 12.99 -11.87
N ARG A 306 23.50 14.04 -11.98
CA ARG A 306 22.52 14.43 -10.96
C ARG A 306 21.51 13.32 -10.70
N TYR A 307 20.89 12.78 -11.75
CA TYR A 307 19.90 11.71 -11.64
C TYR A 307 20.58 10.34 -11.70
N LYS A 308 20.70 9.68 -10.53
CA LYS A 308 21.22 8.31 -10.37
C LYS A 308 20.33 7.50 -9.44
N ASP A 309 20.23 6.20 -9.72
CA ASP A 309 19.56 5.22 -8.87
C ASP A 309 18.08 5.55 -8.60
N VAL A 310 17.37 6.14 -9.57
CA VAL A 310 15.94 6.46 -9.47
C VAL A 310 15.12 5.59 -10.41
N PHE A 311 14.22 4.80 -9.83
CA PHE A 311 13.20 4.02 -10.54
C PHE A 311 11.83 4.64 -10.27
N ILE A 312 11.02 4.84 -11.31
CA ILE A 312 9.69 5.46 -11.18
C ILE A 312 8.67 4.63 -11.93
N ALA A 313 7.62 4.17 -11.24
CA ALA A 313 6.47 3.51 -11.83
C ALA A 313 5.20 4.32 -11.59
N TYR A 314 4.43 4.56 -12.64
CA TYR A 314 3.11 5.17 -12.62
C TYR A 314 2.06 4.11 -12.90
N ALA A 315 0.95 4.15 -12.16
CA ALA A 315 -0.18 3.24 -12.35
C ALA A 315 -0.78 3.30 -13.76
N THR A 316 -0.61 4.41 -14.48
CA THR A 316 -1.15 4.63 -15.81
C THR A 316 -0.20 5.47 -16.67
N ILE A 317 -0.28 5.30 -17.99
CA ILE A 317 0.35 6.18 -18.99
C ILE A 317 -0.21 7.62 -18.94
N PRO A 318 0.54 8.64 -19.43
CA PRO A 318 0.07 10.02 -19.49
C PRO A 318 -1.29 10.17 -20.18
N GLY A 319 -2.12 11.10 -19.72
CA GLY A 319 -3.45 11.36 -20.27
C GLY A 319 -4.56 10.40 -19.78
N HIS A 320 -4.20 9.27 -19.16
CA HIS A 320 -5.13 8.19 -18.82
C HIS A 320 -5.47 8.14 -17.32
N THR A 321 -6.53 7.39 -17.02
CA THR A 321 -7.05 7.20 -15.66
C THR A 321 -6.53 5.91 -15.03
N ALA A 322 -6.15 5.99 -13.75
CA ALA A 322 -5.78 4.80 -12.98
C ALA A 322 -7.02 4.25 -12.28
N LYS A 323 -7.26 2.95 -12.40
CA LYS A 323 -8.51 2.31 -12.00
C LYS A 323 -8.46 1.74 -10.60
N ARG A 324 -9.64 1.74 -9.97
CA ARG A 324 -9.85 1.26 -8.62
C ARG A 324 -11.14 0.47 -8.51
N ASP A 325 -11.04 -0.64 -7.77
CA ASP A 325 -12.16 -1.37 -7.24
C ASP A 325 -12.45 -0.83 -5.82
N PRO A 326 -13.69 -0.40 -5.51
CA PRO A 326 -14.02 0.22 -4.23
C PRO A 326 -13.93 -0.74 -3.03
N ILE A 327 -13.86 -2.06 -3.27
CA ILE A 327 -13.76 -3.11 -2.25
C ILE A 327 -12.34 -3.66 -2.19
N LYS A 328 -11.71 -3.92 -3.35
CA LYS A 328 -10.40 -4.58 -3.41
C LYS A 328 -9.21 -3.62 -3.45
N GLY A 329 -9.44 -2.34 -3.74
CA GLY A 329 -8.39 -1.32 -3.88
C GLY A 329 -8.03 -1.02 -5.35
N SER A 330 -6.91 -0.35 -5.59
CA SER A 330 -6.46 0.04 -6.94
C SER A 330 -5.88 -1.15 -7.70
N TRP A 331 -6.18 -1.26 -9.00
CA TRP A 331 -5.67 -2.38 -9.82
C TRP A 331 -4.15 -2.45 -9.82
N PHE A 332 -3.49 -1.30 -9.92
CA PHE A 332 -2.02 -1.24 -9.87
C PHE A 332 -1.49 -1.72 -8.52
N VAL A 333 -2.03 -1.21 -7.40
CA VAL A 333 -1.53 -1.54 -6.06
C VAL A 333 -1.75 -3.02 -5.74
N GLN A 334 -2.93 -3.56 -6.03
CA GLN A 334 -3.23 -4.97 -5.80
C GLN A 334 -2.27 -5.89 -6.56
N ASN A 335 -2.12 -5.69 -7.88
CA ASN A 335 -1.26 -6.54 -8.70
C ASN A 335 0.22 -6.36 -8.37
N LEU A 336 0.67 -5.13 -8.07
CA LEU A 336 2.02 -4.87 -7.61
C LEU A 336 2.31 -5.61 -6.30
N CYS A 337 1.41 -5.53 -5.32
CA CYS A 337 1.57 -6.24 -4.05
C CYS A 337 1.63 -7.76 -4.26
N GLU A 338 0.73 -8.32 -5.07
CA GLU A 338 0.67 -9.76 -5.33
C GLU A 338 1.92 -10.27 -6.04
N VAL A 339 2.38 -9.58 -7.09
CA VAL A 339 3.60 -9.96 -7.82
C VAL A 339 4.82 -9.87 -6.93
N ILE A 340 5.03 -8.74 -6.23
CA ILE A 340 6.20 -8.57 -5.37
C ILE A 340 6.18 -9.61 -4.23
N ARG A 341 5.04 -9.82 -3.55
CA ARG A 341 4.89 -10.87 -2.52
C ARG A 341 5.32 -12.25 -3.01
N LYS A 342 5.00 -12.60 -4.25
CA LYS A 342 5.26 -13.93 -4.82
C LYS A 342 6.64 -14.08 -5.43
N HIS A 343 7.26 -13.01 -5.92
CA HIS A 343 8.44 -13.07 -6.80
C HIS A 343 9.65 -12.27 -6.30
N ALA A 344 9.52 -11.44 -5.26
CA ALA A 344 10.61 -10.62 -4.71
C ALA A 344 11.85 -11.43 -4.26
N TYR A 345 11.68 -12.72 -3.97
CA TYR A 345 12.76 -13.59 -3.52
C TYR A 345 13.70 -14.08 -4.63
N ASN A 346 13.30 -14.00 -5.89
CA ASN A 346 14.08 -14.57 -7.01
C ASN A 346 14.05 -13.74 -8.30
N THR A 347 13.25 -12.68 -8.37
CA THR A 347 13.04 -11.91 -9.60
C THR A 347 13.46 -10.45 -9.40
N GLU A 348 14.13 -9.87 -10.41
CA GLU A 348 14.53 -8.47 -10.38
C GLU A 348 13.36 -7.52 -10.67
N LEU A 349 13.48 -6.27 -10.25
CA LEU A 349 12.39 -5.29 -10.27
C LEU A 349 11.73 -5.07 -11.64
N ASN A 350 12.49 -4.89 -12.73
CA ASN A 350 11.88 -4.62 -14.05
C ASN A 350 11.10 -5.84 -14.56
N ALA A 351 11.61 -7.05 -14.38
CA ALA A 351 10.92 -8.29 -14.69
C ALA A 351 9.63 -8.43 -13.87
N MET A 352 9.64 -8.06 -12.58
CA MET A 352 8.40 -8.00 -11.80
C MET A 352 7.43 -6.94 -12.35
N MET A 353 7.90 -5.79 -12.81
CA MET A 353 7.02 -4.78 -13.41
C MET A 353 6.38 -5.25 -14.72
N LEU A 354 7.10 -6.03 -15.53
CA LEU A 354 6.52 -6.71 -16.69
C LEU A 354 5.42 -7.69 -16.28
N MET A 355 5.61 -8.44 -15.19
CA MET A 355 4.56 -9.33 -14.65
C MET A 355 3.35 -8.52 -14.17
N VAL A 356 3.57 -7.40 -13.48
CA VAL A 356 2.48 -6.52 -13.01
C VAL A 356 1.65 -5.99 -14.18
N ASP A 357 2.31 -5.47 -15.22
CA ASP A 357 1.62 -4.96 -16.40
C ASP A 357 0.87 -6.10 -17.12
N LYS A 358 1.45 -7.30 -17.18
CA LYS A 358 0.79 -8.48 -17.74
C LYS A 358 -0.47 -8.90 -16.98
N GLU A 359 -0.48 -8.82 -15.66
CA GLU A 359 -1.67 -9.09 -14.85
C GLU A 359 -2.74 -8.02 -15.08
N ILE A 360 -2.35 -6.75 -15.19
CA ILE A 360 -3.27 -5.63 -15.42
C ILE A 360 -3.86 -5.65 -16.83
N GLU A 361 -3.10 -6.09 -17.84
CA GLU A 361 -3.58 -6.29 -19.22
C GLU A 361 -4.81 -7.20 -19.27
N ASN A 362 -4.90 -8.19 -18.38
CA ASN A 362 -6.03 -9.12 -18.29
C ASN A 362 -7.26 -8.52 -17.59
N LEU A 363 -7.18 -7.30 -17.06
CA LEU A 363 -8.27 -6.62 -16.38
C LEU A 363 -9.02 -5.67 -17.31
N ASN A 364 -10.35 -5.76 -17.28
CA ASN A 364 -11.24 -4.83 -17.95
C ASN A 364 -12.31 -4.33 -16.98
N SER A 365 -12.79 -3.09 -17.20
CA SER A 365 -13.90 -2.57 -16.41
C SER A 365 -15.22 -2.83 -17.13
N ILE A 366 -16.33 -2.78 -16.38
CA ILE A 366 -17.70 -2.91 -16.88
C ILE A 366 -17.98 -1.91 -18.03
N HIS A 367 -17.25 -0.78 -18.07
CA HIS A 367 -17.32 0.23 -19.13
C HIS A 367 -16.24 0.09 -20.22
N HIS A 368 -15.70 -1.10 -20.45
CA HIS A 368 -14.67 -1.40 -21.46
C HIS A 368 -13.37 -0.59 -21.34
N GLY A 369 -13.02 -0.14 -20.13
CA GLY A 369 -11.72 0.47 -19.93
C GLY A 369 -10.62 -0.59 -19.83
N PHE A 370 -9.40 -0.25 -20.21
CA PHE A 370 -8.15 -0.95 -19.89
C PHE A 370 -7.25 -0.04 -19.04
N GLN A 371 -6.11 -0.54 -18.62
CA GLN A 371 -5.09 0.24 -17.93
C GLN A 371 -3.72 -0.31 -18.33
N THR A 372 -2.75 0.59 -18.57
CA THR A 372 -1.38 0.24 -18.93
C THR A 372 -0.45 0.94 -17.96
N VAL A 373 0.44 0.19 -17.30
CA VAL A 373 1.42 0.74 -16.36
C VAL A 373 2.59 1.34 -17.14
N GLU A 374 3.13 2.46 -16.68
CA GLU A 374 4.36 3.03 -17.24
C GLU A 374 5.44 3.05 -16.16
N TRP A 375 6.65 2.59 -16.47
CA TRP A 375 7.80 2.82 -15.60
C TRP A 375 9.01 3.30 -16.38
N THR A 376 9.87 4.04 -15.69
CA THR A 376 11.07 4.66 -16.26
C THR A 376 12.22 4.56 -15.26
N SER A 377 13.43 4.46 -15.81
CA SER A 377 14.67 4.44 -15.04
C SER A 377 15.46 5.72 -15.31
N ARG A 378 15.84 6.44 -14.25
CA ARG A 378 16.70 7.64 -14.32
C ARG A 378 18.03 7.32 -13.63
N GLY A 379 18.99 6.85 -14.42
CA GLY A 379 20.30 6.44 -13.92
C GLY A 379 20.27 5.21 -12.99
N PHE A 380 19.19 4.42 -13.04
CA PHE A 380 19.04 3.14 -12.34
C PHE A 380 19.68 2.04 -13.18
N ASN A 381 20.98 1.81 -12.98
CA ASN A 381 21.83 1.03 -13.88
C ASN A 381 22.38 -0.25 -13.24
N LYS A 382 21.84 -0.67 -12.09
CA LYS A 382 22.14 -1.93 -11.43
C LYS A 382 20.87 -2.77 -11.28
N TRP A 383 21.03 -4.09 -11.21
CA TRP A 383 19.92 -4.98 -10.88
C TRP A 383 19.42 -4.70 -9.47
N PHE A 384 18.11 -4.72 -9.28
CA PHE A 384 17.51 -4.55 -7.98
C PHE A 384 16.70 -5.79 -7.61
N PHE A 385 17.12 -6.44 -6.53
CA PHE A 385 16.44 -7.55 -5.89
C PHE A 385 16.08 -7.14 -4.47
N PHE A 386 14.85 -7.40 -4.03
CA PHE A 386 14.44 -7.06 -2.66
C PHE A 386 15.09 -7.98 -1.61
N ASN A 387 15.40 -9.23 -1.98
CA ASN A 387 16.02 -10.24 -1.10
C ASN A 387 15.32 -10.37 0.28
N PRO A 388 13.98 -10.57 0.33
CA PRO A 388 13.23 -10.67 1.58
C PRO A 388 13.76 -11.79 2.48
N GLY A 389 13.86 -11.52 3.78
CA GLY A 389 14.28 -12.49 4.80
C GLY A 389 15.75 -12.90 4.77
N VAL A 390 16.57 -12.33 3.87
CA VAL A 390 18.00 -12.63 3.77
C VAL A 390 18.83 -11.43 4.20
N TYR A 391 19.67 -11.61 5.22
CA TYR A 391 20.47 -10.55 5.81
C TYR A 391 21.93 -11.00 5.96
N GLN A 392 22.87 -10.14 5.59
CA GLN A 392 24.27 -10.35 5.95
C GLN A 392 24.44 -9.94 7.41
N ASP A 393 24.50 -10.93 8.30
CA ASP A 393 24.73 -10.71 9.73
C ASP A 393 26.03 -9.91 9.95
N ASN A 394 25.91 -8.73 10.55
CA ASN A 394 27.02 -8.13 11.31
C ASN A 394 26.97 -8.56 12.79
N SER A 395 26.17 -9.55 13.16
CA SER A 395 26.18 -10.12 14.51
C SER A 395 25.57 -11.52 14.55
N ASN A 396 26.38 -12.51 14.95
CA ASN A 396 25.95 -13.79 15.52
C ASN A 396 24.60 -13.66 16.26
N ARG A 397 23.52 -14.18 15.68
CA ARG A 397 22.38 -14.65 16.47
C ARG A 397 22.10 -16.09 16.13
N ALA A 398 22.49 -16.93 17.07
CA ALA A 398 22.18 -18.33 17.15
C ALA A 398 20.73 -18.59 16.76
N ILE A 399 20.59 -19.41 15.74
CA ILE A 399 19.39 -20.14 15.39
C ILE A 399 18.91 -20.87 16.66
N VAL A 400 17.86 -20.38 17.30
CA VAL A 400 17.05 -21.21 18.18
C VAL A 400 16.00 -21.85 17.30
N MET A 401 16.37 -22.99 16.70
CA MET A 401 15.40 -23.95 16.20
C MET A 401 14.66 -24.52 17.41
N THR A 402 13.43 -24.08 17.64
CA THR A 402 12.47 -24.85 18.44
C THR A 402 11.94 -26.00 17.57
N THR A 403 12.69 -27.09 17.53
CA THR A 403 12.17 -28.39 17.12
C THR A 403 11.20 -28.88 18.20
N SER A 404 9.90 -28.70 17.95
CA SER A 404 8.86 -29.44 18.65
C SER A 404 8.98 -30.91 18.26
N THR A 405 9.66 -31.69 19.10
CA THR A 405 9.58 -33.15 19.11
C THR A 405 8.92 -33.55 20.42
N ASN A 406 7.65 -33.97 20.36
CA ASN A 406 7.02 -34.66 21.47
C ASN A 406 7.61 -36.08 21.56
N PRO A 407 8.14 -36.51 22.72
CA PRO A 407 8.40 -37.93 22.94
C PRO A 407 7.07 -38.66 23.22
N PRO A 408 6.95 -39.94 22.82
CA PRO A 408 5.80 -40.77 23.17
C PRO A 408 5.87 -41.11 24.66
N THR A 409 4.73 -41.00 25.34
CA THR A 409 4.55 -41.47 26.72
C THR A 409 4.10 -42.93 26.67
N ASP A 410 5.03 -43.84 26.99
CA ASP A 410 4.72 -45.17 27.50
C ASP A 410 4.44 -45.06 29.01
N VAL A 411 3.26 -45.54 29.44
CA VAL A 411 2.93 -46.42 30.58
C VAL A 411 1.43 -46.38 30.84
#